data_AF-A0A535C6X3-F1
#
_entry.id   AF-A0A535C6X3-F1
#
_cell.length_a   1.000
_cell.length_b   1.000
_cell.length_c   1.000
_cell.angle_alpha   90.00
_cell.angle_beta   90.00
_cell.angle_gamma   90.00
#
_symmetry.space_group_name_H-M   'P 1'
#
loop_
_entity.id
_entity.type
_entity.pdbx_description
1 polymer ?
#
loop_
_entity_poly.entity_id
_entity_poly.type
_entity_poly.pdbx_seq_one_letter_code
_entity_poly.pdbx_strand_id
1 'polypeptide(L)'
;MLNNHSELPGQLADQVWMTRALLDAYDLYGRKAYLEMSIALMHFACEELLDVQSGLFYDYPENSQAEGRLALREQPLIENALAAESLLRMSVYSGRKSLKDTALLVLSGCLEKYRRTGIQGAAYACVVAQAIEKKW
;
A
#
# COMPACT_ATOMS: atom_id res chain seq x y z
N MET A 1 1.38 -32.35 13.99
CA MET A 1 0.29 -32.28 12.99
C MET A 1 0.40 -30.93 12.31
N LEU A 2 0.72 -30.90 11.01
CA LEU A 2 0.72 -29.68 10.22
C LEU A 2 -0.74 -29.39 9.85
N ASN A 3 -1.31 -28.29 10.34
CA ASN A 3 -2.63 -27.84 9.91
C ASN A 3 -2.52 -27.46 8.43
N ASN A 4 -3.23 -28.22 7.58
CA ASN A 4 -3.03 -28.27 6.13
C ASN A 4 -3.93 -27.29 5.38
N HIS A 5 -4.23 -26.13 5.98
CA HIS A 5 -4.94 -25.05 5.30
C HIS A 5 -3.91 -24.07 4.78
N SER A 6 -3.78 -23.96 3.46
CA SER A 6 -3.03 -22.88 2.83
C SER A 6 -3.79 -21.57 3.05
N GLU A 7 -3.46 -20.87 4.13
CA GLU A 7 -3.92 -19.52 4.39
C GLU A 7 -3.09 -18.55 3.54
N LEU A 8 -3.78 -17.69 2.78
CA LEU A 8 -3.12 -16.59 2.07
C LEU A 8 -2.76 -15.52 3.13
N PRO A 9 -1.48 -15.22 3.36
CA PRO A 9 -1.07 -14.41 4.50
C PRO A 9 -1.39 -12.91 4.32
N GLY A 10 -2.24 -12.51 3.36
CA GLY A 10 -2.53 -11.11 3.10
C GLY A 10 -1.36 -10.36 2.47
N GLN A 11 -1.05 -10.71 1.21
CA GLN A 11 0.02 -10.06 0.45
C GLN A 11 -0.29 -8.59 0.20
N LEU A 12 0.71 -7.71 0.28
CA LEU A 12 0.58 -6.27 0.00
C LEU A 12 0.01 -6.03 -1.40
N ALA A 13 0.49 -6.78 -2.40
CA ALA A 13 0.01 -6.67 -3.77
C ALA A 13 -1.52 -6.84 -3.84
N ASP A 14 -2.05 -7.88 -3.20
CA ASP A 14 -3.49 -8.13 -3.17
C ASP A 14 -4.25 -6.96 -2.52
N GLN A 15 -3.71 -6.43 -1.40
CA GLN A 15 -4.32 -5.30 -0.70
C GLN A 15 -4.37 -4.05 -1.58
N VAL A 16 -3.22 -3.63 -2.14
CA VAL A 16 -3.12 -2.32 -2.80
C VAL A 16 -3.79 -2.32 -4.18
N TRP A 17 -3.69 -3.42 -4.94
CA TRP A 17 -4.34 -3.51 -6.25
C TRP A 17 -5.86 -3.58 -6.12
N MET A 18 -6.37 -4.38 -5.16
CA MET A 18 -7.81 -4.42 -4.90
C MET A 18 -8.32 -3.09 -4.33
N THR A 19 -7.57 -2.46 -3.43
CA THR A 19 -7.89 -1.13 -2.90
C THR A 19 -8.03 -0.12 -4.03
N ARG A 20 -7.06 -0.04 -4.95
CA ARG A 20 -7.11 0.88 -6.09
C ARG A 20 -8.34 0.64 -6.95
N ALA A 21 -8.63 -0.61 -7.30
CA ALA A 21 -9.81 -0.96 -8.10
C ALA A 21 -11.12 -0.56 -7.40
N LEU A 22 -11.21 -0.73 -6.08
CA LEU A 22 -12.37 -0.31 -5.29
C LEU A 22 -12.51 1.21 -5.25
N LEU A 23 -11.42 1.95 -5.10
CA LEU A 23 -11.46 3.42 -5.15
C LEU A 23 -11.88 3.92 -6.53
N ASP A 24 -11.39 3.29 -7.61
CA ASP A 24 -11.81 3.62 -8.98
C ASP A 24 -13.31 3.34 -9.19
N ALA A 25 -13.82 2.22 -8.65
CA ALA A 25 -15.25 1.92 -8.67
C ALA A 25 -16.06 2.90 -7.79
N TYR A 26 -15.50 3.35 -6.67
CA TYR A 26 -16.13 4.37 -5.83
C TYR A 26 -16.27 5.71 -6.55
N ASP A 27 -15.23 6.17 -7.25
CA ASP A 27 -15.26 7.40 -8.03
C ASP A 27 -16.30 7.36 -9.16
N LEU A 28 -16.46 6.20 -9.81
CA LEU A 28 -17.41 6.04 -10.91
C LEU A 28 -18.87 5.87 -10.45
N TYR A 29 -19.09 5.13 -9.37
CA TYR A 29 -20.44 4.68 -8.98
C TYR A 29 -20.95 5.27 -7.66
N GLY A 30 -20.10 5.92 -6.87
CA GLY A 30 -20.45 6.55 -5.59
C GLY A 30 -20.93 5.58 -4.49
N ARG A 31 -20.79 4.26 -4.68
CA ARG A 31 -21.29 3.26 -3.72
C ARG A 31 -20.36 3.16 -2.51
N LYS A 32 -20.86 3.53 -1.33
CA LYS A 32 -20.10 3.54 -0.07
C LYS A 32 -19.40 2.22 0.26
N ALA A 33 -20.00 1.08 -0.08
CA ALA A 33 -19.43 -0.24 0.14
C ALA A 33 -18.02 -0.40 -0.49
N TYR A 34 -17.75 0.25 -1.62
CA TYR A 34 -16.42 0.21 -2.24
C TYR A 34 -15.39 0.98 -1.41
N LEU A 35 -15.74 2.17 -0.94
CA LEU A 35 -14.89 2.97 -0.06
C LEU A 35 -14.65 2.25 1.28
N GLU A 36 -15.69 1.68 1.89
CA GLU A 36 -15.60 0.94 3.15
C GLU A 36 -14.67 -0.27 3.03
N MET A 37 -14.79 -1.05 1.96
CA MET A 37 -13.90 -2.18 1.70
C MET A 37 -12.46 -1.72 1.46
N SER A 38 -12.26 -0.65 0.69
CA SER A 38 -10.92 -0.10 0.44
C SER A 38 -10.23 0.34 1.75
N ILE A 39 -10.98 0.96 2.67
CA ILE A 39 -10.49 1.35 3.99
C ILE A 39 -10.11 0.13 4.82
N ALA A 40 -10.91 -0.95 4.78
CA ALA A 40 -10.62 -2.17 5.51
C ALA A 40 -9.31 -2.83 5.04
N LEU A 41 -9.09 -2.91 3.72
CA LEU A 41 -7.85 -3.47 3.16
C LEU A 41 -6.62 -2.64 3.53
N MET A 42 -6.71 -1.31 3.45
CA MET A 42 -5.60 -0.44 3.85
C MET A 42 -5.38 -0.40 5.37
N HIS A 43 -6.42 -0.61 6.17
CA HIS A 43 -6.28 -0.78 7.62
C HIS A 43 -5.43 -2.01 7.92
N PHE A 44 -5.76 -3.16 7.32
CA PHE A 44 -4.96 -4.37 7.44
C PHE A 44 -3.51 -4.14 6.99
N ALA A 45 -3.30 -3.50 5.82
CA ALA A 45 -1.94 -3.23 5.34
C ALA A 45 -1.14 -2.34 6.32
N CYS A 46 -1.77 -1.32 6.91
CA CYS A 46 -1.14 -0.47 7.92
C CYS A 46 -0.81 -1.21 9.22
N GLU A 47 -1.65 -2.16 9.64
CA GLU A 47 -1.42 -2.91 10.88
C GLU A 47 -0.39 -4.02 10.72
N GLU A 48 -0.45 -4.78 9.63
CA GLU A 48 0.31 -6.02 9.48
C GLU A 48 1.58 -5.87 8.63
N LEU A 49 1.62 -4.88 7.73
CA LEU A 49 2.66 -4.78 6.71
C LEU A 49 3.54 -3.54 6.85
N LEU A 50 3.06 -2.47 7.50
CA LEU A 50 3.80 -1.22 7.62
C LEU A 50 4.98 -1.36 8.60
N ASP A 51 6.19 -1.19 8.07
CA ASP A 51 7.38 -1.03 8.90
C ASP A 51 7.50 0.43 9.36
N VAL A 52 7.37 0.63 10.67
CA VAL A 52 7.47 1.95 11.30
C VAL A 52 8.88 2.55 11.16
N GLN A 53 9.92 1.72 11.02
CA GLN A 53 11.31 2.21 10.95
C GLN A 53 11.63 2.83 9.60
N SER A 54 11.28 2.15 8.51
CA SER A 54 11.49 2.67 7.15
C SER A 54 10.32 3.51 6.63
N GLY A 55 9.13 3.39 7.22
CA GLY A 55 7.90 4.01 6.73
C GLY A 55 7.36 3.34 5.46
N LEU A 56 7.76 2.09 5.16
CA LEU A 56 7.36 1.34 3.98
C LEU A 56 6.66 0.03 4.36
N PHE A 57 5.78 -0.44 3.49
CA PHE A 57 5.09 -1.71 3.64
C PHE A 57 5.93 -2.87 3.12
N TYR A 58 6.04 -3.94 3.92
CA TYR A 58 6.51 -5.23 3.47
C TYR A 58 5.50 -5.90 2.53
N ASP A 59 5.98 -6.78 1.67
CA ASP A 59 5.19 -7.55 0.72
C ASP A 59 4.27 -8.60 1.38
N TYR A 60 4.62 -9.10 2.57
CA TYR A 60 3.79 -10.00 3.37
C TYR A 60 4.06 -9.89 4.89
N PRO A 61 3.16 -10.39 5.76
CA PRO A 61 3.34 -10.30 7.20
C PRO A 61 4.53 -11.09 7.73
N GLU A 62 4.95 -10.74 8.94
CA GLU A 62 6.04 -11.45 9.60
C GLU A 62 5.67 -12.90 9.92
N ASN A 63 6.57 -13.83 9.62
CA ASN A 63 6.42 -15.22 10.01
C ASN A 63 7.75 -15.72 10.62
N SER A 64 7.75 -15.92 11.94
CA SER A 64 8.93 -16.37 12.70
C SER A 64 9.37 -17.80 12.35
N GLN A 65 8.51 -18.56 11.67
CA GLN A 65 8.78 -19.92 11.20
C GLN A 65 9.13 -19.95 9.70
N ALA A 66 9.22 -18.79 9.03
CA ALA A 66 9.58 -18.75 7.63
C ALA A 66 11.06 -19.12 7.45
N GLU A 67 11.33 -19.97 6.47
CA GLU A 67 12.68 -20.46 6.18
C GLU A 67 13.12 -20.05 4.76
N GLY A 68 14.43 -19.93 4.57
CA GLY A 68 15.03 -19.62 3.27
C GLY A 68 14.51 -18.30 2.69
N ARG A 69 14.02 -18.34 1.44
CA ARG A 69 13.54 -17.14 0.75
C ARG A 69 12.28 -16.55 1.39
N LEU A 70 11.45 -17.36 2.05
CA LEU A 70 10.25 -16.87 2.74
C LEU A 70 10.57 -16.06 3.99
N ALA A 71 11.79 -16.17 4.54
CA ALA A 71 12.23 -15.32 5.64
C ALA A 71 12.62 -13.90 5.17
N LEU A 72 12.79 -13.69 3.87
CA LEU A 72 13.29 -12.44 3.28
C LEU A 72 12.14 -11.62 2.70
N ARG A 73 11.48 -10.83 3.57
CA ARG A 73 10.49 -9.85 3.15
C ARG A 73 11.12 -8.74 2.31
N GLU A 74 10.37 -8.24 1.36
CA GLU A 74 10.75 -7.10 0.52
C GLU A 74 9.79 -5.95 0.76
N GLN A 75 10.20 -4.72 0.42
CA GLN A 75 9.28 -3.58 0.41
C GLN A 75 9.28 -3.02 -1.01
N PRO A 76 8.38 -3.55 -1.86
CA PRO A 76 8.45 -3.34 -3.30
C PRO A 76 7.95 -1.93 -3.65
N LEU A 77 8.67 -1.27 -4.55
CA LEU A 77 8.49 0.16 -4.85
C LEU A 77 7.11 0.47 -5.44
N ILE A 78 6.61 -0.40 -6.32
CA ILE A 78 5.34 -0.18 -7.04
C ILE A 78 4.19 -0.24 -6.05
N GLU A 79 4.10 -1.30 -5.26
CA GLU A 79 3.01 -1.49 -4.30
C GLU A 79 3.05 -0.44 -3.19
N ASN A 80 4.23 -0.01 -2.75
CA ASN A 80 4.36 1.10 -1.80
C ASN A 80 3.88 2.44 -2.40
N ALA A 81 4.17 2.71 -3.67
CA ALA A 81 3.63 3.88 -4.36
C ALA A 81 2.09 3.81 -4.49
N LEU A 82 1.54 2.63 -4.81
CA LEU A 82 0.09 2.40 -4.89
C LEU A 82 -0.61 2.51 -3.52
N ALA A 83 0.03 2.04 -2.46
CA ALA A 83 -0.46 2.23 -1.09
C ALA A 83 -0.55 3.72 -0.75
N ALA A 84 0.51 4.48 -1.06
CA ALA A 84 0.49 5.93 -0.84
C ALA A 84 -0.58 6.64 -1.68
N GLU A 85 -0.74 6.28 -2.95
CA GLU A 85 -1.80 6.76 -3.83
C GLU A 85 -3.19 6.55 -3.19
N SER A 86 -3.44 5.33 -2.72
CA SER A 86 -4.70 4.93 -2.10
C SER A 86 -4.97 5.70 -0.81
N LEU A 87 -3.96 5.86 0.05
CA LEU A 87 -4.06 6.64 1.29
C LEU A 87 -4.33 8.12 1.02
N LEU A 88 -3.72 8.70 -0.01
CA LEU A 88 -4.00 10.09 -0.42
C LEU A 88 -5.46 10.25 -0.84
N ARG A 89 -5.97 9.38 -1.72
CA ARG A 89 -7.38 9.38 -2.15
C ARG A 89 -8.33 9.25 -0.97
N MET A 90 -8.11 8.27 -0.09
CA MET A 90 -8.92 8.10 1.12
C MET A 90 -8.86 9.30 2.07
N SER A 91 -7.72 9.99 2.15
CA SER A 91 -7.60 11.21 2.96
C SER A 91 -8.50 12.33 2.46
N VAL A 92 -8.71 12.43 1.14
CA VAL A 92 -9.63 13.39 0.52
C VAL A 92 -11.07 13.04 0.85
N TYR A 93 -11.48 11.78 0.65
CA TYR A 93 -12.87 11.37 0.92
C TYR A 93 -13.25 11.46 2.40
N SER A 94 -12.31 11.17 3.31
CA SER A 94 -12.57 11.09 4.75
C SER A 94 -12.20 12.34 5.54
N GLY A 95 -11.42 13.25 4.97
CA GLY A 95 -10.84 14.41 5.67
C GLY A 95 -9.80 14.05 6.74
N ARG A 96 -9.36 12.79 6.83
CA ARG A 96 -8.44 12.32 7.87
C ARG A 96 -7.00 12.66 7.51
N LYS A 97 -6.41 13.61 8.26
CA LYS A 97 -5.01 14.02 8.08
C LYS A 97 -4.01 12.88 8.27
N SER A 98 -4.27 11.94 9.18
CA SER A 98 -3.36 10.81 9.45
C SER A 98 -3.10 9.95 8.20
N LEU A 99 -4.12 9.72 7.36
CA LEU A 99 -3.96 8.97 6.11
C LEU A 99 -3.01 9.68 5.14
N LYS A 100 -3.15 11.01 5.04
CA LYS A 100 -2.25 11.82 4.23
C LYS A 100 -0.82 11.81 4.79
N ASP A 101 -0.66 11.93 6.10
CA ASP A 101 0.65 11.92 6.74
C ASP A 101 1.37 10.58 6.50
N THR A 102 0.66 9.44 6.65
CA THR A 102 1.19 8.11 6.30
C THR A 102 1.55 8.01 4.82
N ALA A 103 0.70 8.50 3.92
CA ALA A 103 1.01 8.46 2.48
C ALA A 103 2.29 9.23 2.13
N LEU A 104 2.48 10.41 2.71
CA LEU A 104 3.67 11.23 2.50
C LEU A 104 4.92 10.59 3.09
N LEU A 105 4.79 9.91 4.23
CA LEU A 105 5.88 9.11 4.81
C LEU A 105 6.31 8.00 3.85
N VAL A 106 5.35 7.24 3.30
CA VAL A 106 5.62 6.15 2.35
C VAL A 106 6.28 6.66 1.07
N LEU A 107 5.79 7.77 0.50
CA LEU A 107 6.44 8.39 -0.68
C LEU A 107 7.86 8.87 -0.39
N SER A 108 8.11 9.35 0.84
CA SER A 108 9.44 9.77 1.27
C SER A 108 10.38 8.57 1.42
N GLY A 109 9.92 7.47 2.02
CA GLY A 109 10.69 6.22 2.13
C GLY A 109 11.01 5.60 0.76
N CYS A 110 10.11 5.76 -0.22
CA CYS A 110 10.33 5.28 -1.59
C CYS A 110 11.46 6.02 -2.32
N LEU A 111 11.80 7.25 -1.92
CA LEU A 111 12.78 8.09 -2.62
C LEU A 111 14.17 7.44 -2.68
N GLU A 112 14.61 6.80 -1.60
CA GLU A 112 15.91 6.13 -1.56
C GLU A 112 15.97 4.93 -2.51
N LYS A 113 14.88 4.17 -2.57
CA LYS A 113 14.73 3.02 -3.47
C LYS A 113 14.65 3.46 -4.93
N TYR A 114 13.82 4.47 -5.23
CA TYR A 114 13.59 5.02 -6.57
C TYR A 114 14.89 5.37 -7.30
N ARG A 115 15.87 5.96 -6.60
CA ARG A 115 17.15 6.36 -7.19
C ARG A 115 17.94 5.18 -7.79
N ARG A 116 17.57 3.94 -7.46
CA ARG A 116 18.26 2.72 -7.88
C ARG A 116 17.47 1.86 -8.89
N THR A 117 16.21 2.19 -9.21
CA THR A 117 15.26 1.27 -9.88
C THR A 117 14.98 1.54 -11.36
N GLY A 118 15.63 2.53 -11.98
CA GLY A 118 15.46 2.80 -13.42
C GLY A 118 13.99 2.97 -13.83
N ILE A 119 13.55 2.29 -14.91
CA ILE A 119 12.19 2.44 -15.47
C ILE A 119 11.08 1.97 -14.52
N GLN A 120 11.38 1.08 -13.57
CA GLN A 120 10.39 0.64 -12.57
C GLN A 120 9.96 1.76 -11.62
N GLY A 121 10.69 2.88 -11.60
CA GLY A 121 10.32 4.08 -10.86
C GLY A 121 9.16 4.89 -11.46
N ALA A 122 8.68 4.57 -12.66
CA ALA A 122 7.64 5.34 -13.33
C ALA A 122 6.34 5.43 -12.53
N ALA A 123 5.88 4.30 -11.95
CA ALA A 123 4.67 4.27 -11.13
C ALA A 123 4.79 5.22 -9.92
N TYR A 124 5.92 5.16 -9.21
CA TYR A 124 6.23 6.09 -8.12
C TYR A 124 6.25 7.55 -8.58
N ALA A 125 6.93 7.84 -9.69
CA ALA A 125 7.02 9.20 -10.23
C ALA A 125 5.65 9.78 -10.59
N CYS A 126 4.73 8.97 -11.14
CA CYS A 126 3.36 9.38 -11.42
C CYS A 126 2.60 9.75 -10.14
N VAL A 127 2.70 8.94 -9.09
CA VAL A 127 2.02 9.22 -7.81
C VAL A 127 2.59 10.48 -7.16
N VAL A 128 3.92 10.68 -7.19
CA VAL A 128 4.56 11.90 -6.70
C VAL A 128 4.08 13.13 -7.46
N ALA A 129 4.01 13.05 -8.80
CA ALA A 129 3.51 14.15 -9.62
C ALA A 129 2.07 14.52 -9.24
N GLN A 130 1.18 13.54 -9.10
CA GLN A 130 -0.21 13.77 -8.68
C GLN A 130 -0.31 14.37 -7.27
N ALA A 131 0.51 13.91 -6.33
CA ALA A 131 0.56 14.43 -4.97
C ALA A 131 0.99 15.90 -4.92
N ILE A 132 1.95 16.30 -5.75
CA ILE A 132 2.41 17.70 -5.87
C ILE A 132 1.33 18.57 -6.51
N GLU A 133 0.68 18.07 -7.55
CA GLU A 133 -0.36 18.80 -8.30
C GLU A 133 -1.72 18.86 -7.57
N LYS A 134 -1.86 18.18 -6.42
CA LYS A 134 -3.11 18.06 -5.64
C LYS A 134 -4.29 17.54 -6.47
N LYS A 135 -4.04 16.62 -7.42
CA LYS A 135 -5.07 16.08 -8.34
C LYS A 135 -5.90 14.94 -7.74
N TRP A 136 -6.37 15.10 -6.50
CA TRP A 136 -7.20 14.11 -5.80
C TRP A 136 -8.48 14.76 -5.29
#